data_AF-A0A1I3LJL5-F1
#
_entry.id   AF-A0A1I3LJL5-F1
#
_cell.length_a   1.000
_cell.length_b   1.000
_cell.length_c   1.000
_cell.angle_alpha   90.00
_cell.angle_beta   90.00
_cell.angle_gamma   90.00
#
_symmetry.space_group_name_H-M   'P 1'
#
loop_
_entity.id
_entity.type
_entity.pdbx_description
1 polymer ?
#
loop_
_entity_poly.entity_id
_entity_poly.type
_entity_poly.pdbx_seq_one_letter_code
_entity_poly.pdbx_strand_id
1 'polypeptide(L)'
;MKSFKRYQYRRVPTEEGLPANGDYIYPDITIRFKDGYLNDSVDEEKHVLPAIETHDGSHIEHWKNGVLHCLKEPAIKDINDNYEEWYQEGKPVPPGGNNGKIAYTG
;
A
#
# COMPACT_ATOMS: atom_id res chain seq x y z
N MET A 1 12.23 -4.07 6.18
CA MET A 1 12.24 -2.65 5.72
C MET A 1 11.35 -1.80 6.63
N LYS A 2 11.65 -0.51 6.83
CA LYS A 2 10.74 0.37 7.60
C LYS A 2 9.51 0.69 6.76
N SER A 3 8.32 0.55 7.36
CA SER A 3 7.08 0.84 6.66
C SER A 3 6.93 2.31 6.24
N PHE A 4 6.19 2.57 5.17
CA PHE A 4 5.87 3.89 4.65
C PHE A 4 4.60 4.50 5.27
N LYS A 5 4.06 3.92 6.35
CA LYS A 5 2.87 4.40 7.09
C LYS A 5 2.80 5.91 7.33
N ARG A 6 3.95 6.58 7.55
CA ARG A 6 4.03 8.05 7.72
C ARG A 6 3.54 8.86 6.50
N TYR A 7 3.40 8.25 5.34
CA TYR A 7 2.89 8.84 4.10
C TYR A 7 1.38 8.70 3.96
N GLN A 8 0.68 8.16 4.96
CA GLN A 8 -0.77 8.14 4.95
C GLN A 8 -1.35 9.56 4.86
N TYR A 9 -2.27 9.75 3.91
CA TYR A 9 -2.87 11.03 3.52
C TYR A 9 -1.88 12.07 2.94
N ARG A 10 -0.62 11.71 2.71
CA ARG A 10 0.38 12.62 2.13
C ARG A 10 0.40 12.53 0.62
N ARG A 11 0.43 13.70 0.00
CA ARG A 11 0.64 13.86 -1.44
C ARG A 11 2.12 14.19 -1.69
N VAL A 12 2.75 13.45 -2.58
CA VAL A 12 4.15 13.59 -2.97
C VAL A 12 4.20 14.36 -4.30
N PRO A 13 4.86 15.52 -4.35
CA PRO A 13 5.13 16.23 -5.60
C PRO A 13 6.42 15.75 -6.28
N THR A 14 6.55 15.99 -7.58
CA THR A 14 7.80 15.95 -8.34
C THR A 14 8.63 17.21 -8.06
N GLU A 15 9.84 17.29 -8.62
CA GLU A 15 10.70 18.47 -8.50
C GLU A 15 10.06 19.73 -9.11
N GLU A 16 9.23 19.57 -10.13
CA GLU A 16 8.46 20.64 -10.79
C GLU A 16 7.19 21.03 -10.01
N GLY A 17 6.95 20.41 -8.84
CA GLY A 17 5.76 20.66 -8.03
C GLY A 17 4.47 19.99 -8.55
N LEU A 18 4.58 19.15 -9.59
CA LEU A 18 3.46 18.38 -10.11
C LEU A 18 3.21 17.14 -9.24
N PRO A 19 2.02 16.53 -9.25
CA PRO A 19 1.77 15.32 -8.50
C PRO A 19 2.59 14.15 -9.06
N ALA A 20 3.27 13.39 -8.20
CA ALA A 20 3.97 12.17 -8.60
C ALA A 20 3.00 11.15 -9.21
N ASN A 21 3.40 10.50 -10.30
CA ASN A 21 2.56 9.56 -11.05
C ASN A 21 3.41 8.46 -11.69
N GLY A 22 2.85 7.24 -11.72
CA GLY A 22 3.50 6.07 -12.31
C GLY A 22 4.49 5.40 -11.36
N ASP A 23 5.38 4.61 -11.94
CA ASP A 23 6.33 3.75 -11.23
C ASP A 23 7.69 4.44 -11.10
N TYR A 24 8.16 4.55 -9.87
CA TYR A 24 9.47 5.08 -9.50
C TYR A 24 10.33 3.88 -9.09
N ILE A 25 11.25 3.49 -9.99
CA ILE A 25 12.09 2.31 -9.82
C ILE A 25 13.44 2.75 -9.24
N TYR A 26 13.72 2.30 -8.03
CA TYR A 26 15.02 2.41 -7.36
C TYR A 26 15.72 1.05 -7.37
N PRO A 27 17.03 0.97 -7.03
CA PRO A 27 17.80 -0.28 -7.15
C PRO A 27 17.18 -1.51 -6.49
N ASP A 28 16.48 -1.35 -5.36
CA ASP A 28 15.93 -2.47 -4.57
C ASP A 28 14.40 -2.43 -4.42
N ILE A 29 13.75 -1.37 -4.90
CA ILE A 29 12.35 -1.07 -4.57
C ILE A 29 11.64 -0.35 -5.71
N THR A 30 10.39 -0.72 -5.95
CA THR A 30 9.47 0.01 -6.82
C THR A 30 8.45 0.73 -5.94
N ILE A 31 8.24 2.02 -6.21
CA ILE A 31 7.24 2.85 -5.53
C ILE A 31 6.29 3.40 -6.58
N ARG A 32 4.98 3.21 -6.38
CA ARG A 32 3.95 3.55 -7.37
C ARG A 32 3.04 4.64 -6.85
N PHE A 33 2.79 5.61 -7.71
CA PHE A 33 1.97 6.77 -7.39
C PHE A 33 0.84 6.97 -8.40
N LYS A 34 -0.27 7.51 -7.91
CA LYS A 34 -1.37 8.06 -8.70
C LYS A 34 -1.84 9.37 -8.09
N ASP A 35 -1.84 10.44 -8.87
CA ASP A 35 -2.22 11.79 -8.47
C ASP A 35 -1.44 12.30 -7.23
N GLY A 36 -0.18 11.87 -7.09
CA GLY A 36 0.70 12.19 -5.97
C GLY A 36 0.51 11.30 -4.75
N TYR A 37 -0.37 10.32 -4.78
CA TYR A 37 -0.60 9.42 -3.64
C TYR A 37 -0.04 8.03 -3.93
N LEU A 38 0.49 7.36 -2.89
CA LEU A 38 0.81 5.94 -2.97
C LEU A 38 -0.44 5.17 -3.39
N ASN A 39 -0.31 4.35 -4.43
CA ASN A 39 -1.42 3.64 -5.02
C ASN A 39 -0.94 2.36 -5.67
N ASP A 40 -1.63 1.26 -5.38
CA ASP A 40 -1.49 0.02 -6.11
C ASP A 40 -1.78 0.29 -7.59
N SER A 41 -1.05 -0.41 -8.45
CA SER A 41 -1.27 -0.38 -9.88
C SER A 41 -1.82 -1.71 -10.37
N VAL A 42 -2.11 -1.79 -11.65
CA VAL A 42 -2.62 -3.00 -12.30
C VAL A 42 -1.81 -3.20 -13.58
N ASP A 43 -1.27 -4.40 -13.78
CA ASP A 43 -0.54 -4.75 -15.00
C ASP A 43 -1.49 -5.07 -16.18
N GLU A 44 -0.92 -5.39 -17.33
CA GLU A 44 -1.69 -5.73 -18.54
C GLU A 44 -2.57 -6.98 -18.38
N GLU A 45 -2.20 -7.89 -17.47
CA GLU A 45 -2.90 -9.14 -17.17
C GLU A 45 -3.95 -8.98 -16.05
N LYS A 46 -4.12 -7.74 -15.54
CA LYS A 46 -5.02 -7.37 -14.44
C LYS A 46 -4.58 -7.88 -13.07
N HIS A 47 -3.31 -8.20 -12.89
CA HIS A 47 -2.76 -8.44 -11.57
C HIS A 47 -2.55 -7.11 -10.84
N VAL A 48 -2.94 -7.10 -9.57
CA VAL A 48 -2.69 -5.95 -8.68
C VAL A 48 -1.23 -5.97 -8.29
N LEU A 49 -0.53 -4.86 -8.54
CA LEU A 49 0.83 -4.63 -8.10
C LEU A 49 0.81 -3.73 -6.86
N PRO A 50 1.48 -4.10 -5.76
CA PRO A 50 1.54 -3.28 -4.55
C PRO A 50 2.11 -1.88 -4.85
N ALA A 51 1.63 -0.86 -4.15
CA ALA A 51 2.16 0.49 -4.27
C ALA A 51 3.64 0.57 -3.88
N ILE A 52 4.09 -0.32 -3.01
CA ILE A 52 5.49 -0.45 -2.60
C ILE A 52 5.85 -1.92 -2.63
N GLU A 53 6.91 -2.29 -3.34
CA GLU A 53 7.46 -3.64 -3.30
C GLU A 53 8.97 -3.61 -3.45
N THR A 54 9.68 -4.43 -2.67
CA THR A 54 11.08 -4.72 -2.95
C THR A 54 11.19 -5.70 -4.11
N HIS A 55 12.25 -5.60 -4.91
CA HIS A 55 12.42 -6.47 -6.09
C HIS A 55 12.62 -7.95 -5.74
N ASP A 56 13.04 -8.24 -4.52
CA ASP A 56 13.12 -9.60 -3.96
C ASP A 56 11.79 -10.10 -3.39
N GLY A 57 10.74 -9.27 -3.38
CA GLY A 57 9.43 -9.57 -2.82
C GLY A 57 9.39 -9.70 -1.30
N SER A 58 10.49 -9.40 -0.59
CA SER A 58 10.58 -9.55 0.85
C SER A 58 9.73 -8.54 1.62
N HIS A 59 9.43 -7.39 1.02
CA HIS A 59 8.55 -6.38 1.61
C HIS A 59 7.56 -5.84 0.58
N ILE A 60 6.28 -5.81 0.96
CA ILE A 60 5.21 -5.22 0.17
C ILE A 60 4.31 -4.34 1.02
N GLU A 61 3.79 -3.27 0.42
CA GLU A 61 2.70 -2.48 1.00
C GLU A 61 1.63 -2.16 -0.05
N HIS A 62 0.38 -2.41 0.34
CA HIS A 62 -0.79 -2.11 -0.47
C HIS A 62 -1.42 -0.78 -0.06
N TRP A 63 -1.58 0.10 -1.03
CA TRP A 63 -2.12 1.44 -0.84
C TRP A 63 -3.20 1.75 -1.87
N LYS A 64 -4.21 2.52 -1.47
CA LYS A 64 -5.24 3.03 -2.37
C LYS A 64 -5.49 4.49 -2.07
N ASN A 65 -5.19 5.35 -3.04
CA ASN A 65 -5.37 6.81 -2.90
C ASN A 65 -4.70 7.37 -1.62
N GLY A 66 -3.49 6.90 -1.30
CA GLY A 66 -2.70 7.44 -0.20
C GLY A 66 -3.07 6.90 1.18
N VAL A 67 -3.87 5.84 1.24
CA VAL A 67 -4.14 5.11 2.49
C VAL A 67 -3.85 3.63 2.34
N LEU A 68 -3.40 2.98 3.42
CA LEU A 68 -3.15 1.54 3.44
C LEU A 68 -4.47 0.79 3.25
N HIS A 69 -4.41 -0.29 2.48
CA HIS A 69 -5.59 -1.07 2.15
C HIS A 69 -5.18 -2.45 1.67
N CYS A 70 -5.74 -3.51 2.24
CA CYS A 70 -5.93 -4.76 1.50
C CYS A 70 -7.05 -5.59 2.16
N LEU A 71 -7.92 -6.20 1.35
CA LEU A 71 -9.01 -7.04 1.84
C LEU A 71 -8.62 -8.51 1.98
N LYS A 72 -7.70 -8.98 1.14
CA LYS A 72 -7.40 -10.42 1.01
C LYS A 72 -6.19 -10.86 1.83
N GLU A 73 -5.29 -9.93 2.12
CA GLU A 73 -4.01 -10.19 2.79
C GLU A 73 -3.59 -8.97 3.63
N PRO A 74 -2.48 -9.03 4.40
CA PRO A 74 -1.97 -7.87 5.11
C PRO A 74 -1.73 -6.69 4.16
N ALA A 75 -2.02 -5.47 4.62
CA ALA A 75 -1.70 -4.28 3.84
C ALA A 75 -0.20 -3.95 3.90
N ILE A 76 0.52 -4.44 4.90
CA ILE A 76 1.99 -4.41 4.99
C ILE A 76 2.44 -5.82 5.33
N LYS A 77 3.42 -6.33 4.59
CA LYS A 77 4.04 -7.62 4.84
C LYS A 77 5.55 -7.52 4.66
N ASP A 78 6.29 -7.99 5.66
CA ASP A 78 7.74 -8.16 5.62
C ASP A 78 8.09 -9.61 6.00
N ILE A 79 8.59 -10.36 5.02
CA ILE A 79 8.88 -11.79 5.16
C ILE A 79 10.13 -12.01 6.01
N ASN A 80 11.11 -11.12 5.93
CA ASN A 80 12.37 -11.27 6.65
C ASN A 80 12.16 -11.14 8.17
N ASP A 81 11.26 -10.24 8.58
CA ASP A 81 10.93 -10.00 9.98
C ASP A 81 9.67 -10.74 10.47
N ASN A 82 9.04 -11.57 9.61
CA ASN A 82 7.75 -12.21 9.85
C ASN A 82 6.69 -11.23 10.40
N TYR A 83 6.64 -10.04 9.78
CA TYR A 83 5.84 -8.92 10.25
C TYR A 83 4.70 -8.64 9.29
N GLU A 84 3.50 -8.47 9.85
CA GLU A 84 2.28 -8.20 9.09
C GLU A 84 1.44 -7.15 9.81
N GLU A 85 0.88 -6.21 9.05
CA GLU A 85 -0.19 -5.34 9.53
C GLU A 85 -1.34 -5.27 8.53
N TRP A 86 -2.55 -5.26 9.07
CA TRP A 86 -3.78 -5.29 8.30
C TRP A 86 -4.47 -3.93 8.36
N TYR A 87 -4.84 -3.40 7.21
CA TYR A 87 -5.56 -2.13 7.09
C TYR A 87 -6.68 -2.21 6.05
N GLN A 88 -7.80 -1.56 6.35
CA GLN A 88 -8.88 -1.35 5.41
C GLN A 88 -9.24 0.14 5.40
N GLU A 89 -9.09 0.76 4.22
CA GLU A 89 -9.39 2.19 4.02
C GLU A 89 -8.64 3.10 5.00
N GLY A 90 -7.35 2.82 5.22
CA GLY A 90 -6.50 3.56 6.14
C GLY A 90 -6.73 3.27 7.62
N LYS A 91 -7.64 2.36 7.97
CA LYS A 91 -7.91 1.99 9.37
C LYS A 91 -7.27 0.64 9.70
N PRO A 92 -6.55 0.53 10.82
CA PRO A 92 -6.02 -0.75 11.26
C PRO A 92 -7.17 -1.71 11.60
N VAL A 93 -7.03 -2.98 11.21
CA VAL A 93 -8.00 -4.04 11.48
C VAL A 93 -7.28 -5.28 12.03
N PRO A 94 -7.98 -6.21 12.70
CA PRO A 94 -7.38 -7.48 13.09
C PRO A 94 -6.92 -8.32 11.88
N PRO A 95 -5.99 -9.28 12.08
CA PRO A 95 -5.62 -10.23 11.04
C PRO A 95 -6.85 -10.94 10.45
N GLY A 96 -6.90 -11.04 9.12
CA GLY A 96 -8.06 -11.57 8.39
C GLY A 96 -9.14 -10.52 8.05
N GLY A 97 -8.93 -9.25 8.43
CA GLY A 97 -9.79 -8.13 8.04
C GLY A 97 -11.10 -7.99 8.84
N ASN A 98 -11.90 -6.97 8.52
CA ASN A 98 -13.27 -6.83 9.04
C ASN A 98 -14.22 -7.80 8.31
N ASN A 99 -14.07 -9.11 8.52
CA ASN A 99 -14.99 -10.12 7.99
C ASN A 99 -16.36 -10.10 8.71
N GLY A 100 -17.11 -9.00 8.59
CA GLY A 100 -18.54 -8.98 8.88
C GLY A 100 -18.98 -8.57 10.29
N LYS A 101 -18.22 -7.77 11.05
CA LYS A 101 -18.82 -7.01 12.17
C LYS A 101 -19.31 -5.64 11.70
N ILE A 102 -20.28 -5.64 10.79
CA ILE A 102 -21.31 -4.59 10.82
C ILE A 102 -22.07 -4.80 12.13
N ALA A 103 -21.68 -4.07 13.16
CA ALA A 103 -22.55 -3.91 14.32
C ALA A 103 -23.79 -3.17 13.84
N TYR A 104 -24.88 -3.90 13.58
CA TYR A 104 -26.20 -3.29 13.61
C TYR A 104 -26.43 -2.81 15.04
N THR A 105 -26.21 -1.52 15.29
CA THR A 105 -26.81 -0.86 16.45
C THR A 105 -28.25 -0.54 16.06
N GLY A 106 -29.17 -1.35 16.56
CA GLY A 106 -30.60 -1.01 16.62
C GLY A 106 -30.90 0.07 17.65
#